data_AF-A0A496N3K8-F1
#
_entry.id   AF-A0A496N3K8-F1
#
_cell.length_a   1.000
_cell.length_b   1.000
_cell.length_c   1.000
_cell.angle_alpha   90.00
_cell.angle_beta   90.00
_cell.angle_gamma   90.00
#
_symmetry.space_group_name_H-M   'P 1'
#
loop_
_entity.id
_entity.type
_entity.pdbx_description
1 polymer ?
#
loop_
_entity_poly.entity_id
_entity_poly.type
_entity_poly.pdbx_seq_one_letter_code
_entity_poly.pdbx_strand_id
1 'polypeptide(L)'
;MRNQTKLHLQQLQLAMQKLDLWQVTPPAQEAFLSQEPFAIDTMSPEEWLQWIFIPRMFALLESGAELPSKIAVSPYLEEAFKEAEEDFLVELLTPLRELEALLQNQ
;
A
#
# COMPACT_ATOMS: atom_id res chain seq x y z
N MET A 1 -6.56 -12.57 -12.63
CA MET A 1 -6.01 -12.21 -11.32
C MET A 1 -4.88 -11.17 -11.41
N ARG A 2 -3.69 -11.47 -11.95
CA ARG A 2 -2.54 -10.53 -12.00
C ARG A 2 -2.87 -9.15 -12.61
N ASN A 3 -3.66 -9.11 -13.69
CA ASN A 3 -4.08 -7.84 -14.30
C ASN A 3 -4.99 -7.01 -13.39
N GLN A 4 -5.84 -7.66 -12.57
CA GLN A 4 -6.70 -6.97 -11.59
C GLN A 4 -5.87 -6.50 -10.40
N THR A 5 -4.91 -7.30 -9.92
CA THR A 5 -3.93 -6.87 -8.92
C THR A 5 -3.19 -5.60 -9.39
N LYS A 6 -2.71 -5.60 -10.64
CA LYS A 6 -2.07 -4.43 -11.27
C LYS A 6 -3.00 -3.22 -11.29
N LEU A 7 -4.26 -3.42 -11.68
CA LEU A 7 -5.26 -2.35 -11.73
C LEU A 7 -5.47 -1.73 -10.35
N HIS A 8 -5.67 -2.53 -9.30
CA HIS A 8 -5.90 -2.01 -7.95
C HIS A 8 -4.67 -1.30 -7.38
N LEU A 9 -3.45 -1.77 -7.67
CA LEU A 9 -2.23 -1.05 -7.31
C LEU A 9 -2.14 0.32 -7.99
N GLN A 10 -2.52 0.41 -9.27
CA GLN A 10 -2.56 1.69 -9.99
C GLN A 10 -3.64 2.62 -9.43
N GLN A 11 -4.81 2.07 -9.06
CA GLN A 11 -5.87 2.85 -8.41
C GLN A 11 -5.44 3.36 -7.03
N LEU A 12 -4.73 2.55 -6.24
CA LEU A 12 -4.17 2.96 -4.96
C LEU A 12 -3.16 4.10 -5.14
N GLN A 13 -2.25 4.00 -6.11
CA GLN A 13 -1.33 5.09 -6.43
C GLN A 13 -2.09 6.38 -6.81
N LEU A 14 -3.13 6.28 -7.65
CA LEU A 14 -3.94 7.44 -8.04
C LEU A 14 -4.67 8.04 -6.83
N ALA A 15 -5.21 7.22 -5.93
CA ALA A 15 -5.83 7.68 -4.70
C ALA A 15 -4.83 8.44 -3.82
N MET A 16 -3.63 7.88 -3.61
CA MET A 16 -2.55 8.57 -2.88
C MET A 16 -2.17 9.92 -3.51
N GLN A 17 -2.15 10.01 -4.84
CA GLN A 17 -1.88 11.27 -5.54
C GLN A 17 -3.01 12.30 -5.35
N LYS A 18 -4.28 11.88 -5.42
CA LYS A 18 -5.42 12.77 -5.19
C LYS A 18 -5.51 13.30 -3.76
N LEU A 19 -5.06 12.49 -2.80
CA LEU A 19 -5.08 12.81 -1.37
C LEU A 19 -3.78 13.51 -0.92
N ASP A 20 -2.93 13.93 -1.85
CA ASP A 20 -1.63 14.57 -1.57
C ASP A 20 -0.69 13.74 -0.66
N LEU A 21 -0.86 12.41 -0.64
CA LEU A 21 0.01 11.47 0.10
C LEU A 21 1.24 11.05 -0.71
N TRP A 22 1.20 11.18 -2.04
CA TRP A 22 2.28 10.74 -2.91
C TRP A 22 3.46 11.71 -2.86
N GLN A 23 4.60 11.23 -2.37
CA GLN A 23 5.79 12.03 -2.15
C GLN A 23 6.74 12.01 -3.35
N VAL A 24 7.42 13.13 -3.59
CA VAL A 24 8.46 13.23 -4.63
C VAL A 24 9.84 12.79 -4.15
N THR A 25 10.09 12.83 -2.84
CA THR A 25 11.38 12.50 -2.24
C THR A 25 11.23 11.22 -1.41
N PRO A 26 12.13 10.23 -1.57
CA PRO A 26 12.10 9.04 -0.71
C PRO A 26 12.57 9.37 0.72
N PRO A 27 12.21 8.53 1.71
CA PRO A 27 12.75 8.64 3.06
C PRO A 27 14.26 8.34 3.06
N ALA A 28 14.92 8.62 4.20
CA ALA A 28 16.33 8.32 4.40
C ALA A 28 16.62 6.81 4.21
N GLN A 29 17.83 6.46 3.75
CA GLN A 29 18.16 5.06 3.46
C GLN A 29 18.02 4.16 4.69
N GLU A 30 18.29 4.69 5.88
CA GLU A 30 18.17 4.00 7.15
C GLU A 30 16.73 3.55 7.43
N ALA A 31 15.71 4.25 6.90
CA ALA A 31 14.32 3.87 7.10
C ALA A 31 13.98 2.53 6.42
N PHE A 32 14.66 2.21 5.31
CA PHE A 32 14.49 0.94 4.62
C PHE A 32 15.13 -0.25 5.36
N LEU A 33 15.91 0.01 6.41
CA LEU A 33 16.57 -1.01 7.22
C LEU A 33 15.73 -1.47 8.42
N SER A 34 14.55 -0.88 8.64
CA SER A 34 13.66 -1.32 9.72
C SER A 34 13.28 -2.79 9.59
N GLN A 35 13.24 -3.46 10.74
CA GLN A 35 12.78 -4.85 10.88
C GLN A 35 11.37 -4.94 11.48
N GLU A 36 10.79 -3.80 11.88
CA GLU A 36 9.44 -3.77 12.44
C GLU A 36 8.39 -3.93 11.33
N PRO A 37 7.23 -4.54 11.65
CA PRO A 37 6.10 -4.56 10.73
C PRO A 37 5.74 -3.16 10.25
N PHE A 38 5.50 -3.01 8.95
CA PHE A 38 5.19 -1.73 8.33
C PHE A 38 6.27 -0.64 8.45
N ALA A 39 7.48 -0.98 8.91
CA ALA A 39 8.55 -0.01 9.21
C ALA A 39 8.06 1.16 10.09
N ILE A 40 7.11 0.89 11.00
CA ILE A 40 6.40 1.88 11.83
C ILE A 40 7.31 2.79 12.66
N ASP A 41 8.51 2.31 12.98
CA ASP A 41 9.53 3.05 13.73
C ASP A 41 10.30 4.07 12.89
N THR A 42 10.27 3.96 11.56
CA THR A 42 11.13 4.75 10.66
C THR A 42 10.43 5.37 9.45
N MET A 43 9.21 4.94 9.13
CA MET A 43 8.43 5.45 8.00
C MET A 43 7.04 5.90 8.45
N SER A 44 6.53 6.94 7.80
CA SER A 44 5.10 7.24 7.84
C SER A 44 4.29 6.20 7.03
N PRO A 45 2.97 6.09 7.25
CA PRO A 45 2.13 5.13 6.54
C PRO A 45 2.17 5.29 5.02
N GLU A 46 2.16 6.53 4.53
CA GLU A 46 2.24 6.85 3.11
C GLU A 46 3.63 6.57 2.51
N GLU A 47 4.72 6.79 3.26
CA GLU A 47 6.07 6.40 2.86
C GLU A 47 6.18 4.89 2.69
N TRP A 48 5.68 4.12 3.67
CA TRP A 48 5.69 2.67 3.61
C TRP A 48 4.87 2.14 2.43
N LEU A 49 3.68 2.70 2.19
CA LEU A 49 2.84 2.33 1.04
C LEU A 49 3.55 2.58 -0.29
N GLN A 50 4.07 3.79 -0.47
CA GLN A 50 4.67 4.22 -1.73
C GLN A 50 5.99 3.52 -2.03
N TRP A 51 6.86 3.39 -1.03
CA TRP A 51 8.24 2.97 -1.27
C TRP A 51 8.52 1.51 -0.92
N ILE A 52 7.66 0.85 -0.16
CA ILE A 52 7.81 -0.57 0.18
C ILE A 52 6.70 -1.41 -0.43
N PHE A 53 5.44 -1.12 -0.11
CA PHE A 53 4.32 -2.01 -0.45
C PHE A 53 4.05 -2.05 -1.96
N ILE A 54 3.79 -0.90 -2.58
CA ILE A 54 3.42 -0.81 -4.00
C ILE A 54 4.55 -1.36 -4.91
N PRO A 55 5.83 -0.94 -4.76
CA PRO A 55 6.91 -1.44 -5.61
C PRO A 55 7.14 -2.94 -5.45
N ARG A 56 7.04 -3.47 -4.23
CA ARG A 56 7.17 -4.91 -3.96
C ARG A 56 6.09 -5.70 -4.70
N MET A 57 4.84 -5.25 -4.67
CA MET A 57 3.74 -5.92 -5.37
C MET A 57 3.92 -5.88 -6.89
N PHE A 58 4.38 -4.75 -7.46
CA PHE A 58 4.73 -4.68 -8.87
C PHE A 58 5.87 -5.63 -9.25
N ALA A 59 6.93 -5.71 -8.44
CA ALA A 59 8.04 -6.63 -8.69
C ALA A 59 7.58 -8.11 -8.70
N LEU A 60 6.66 -8.50 -7.82
CA LEU A 60 6.06 -9.84 -7.84
C LEU A 60 5.24 -10.07 -9.13
N LEU A 61 4.49 -9.06 -9.59
CA LEU A 61 3.73 -9.14 -10.83
C LEU A 61 4.67 -9.34 -12.04
N GLU A 62 5.73 -8.53 -12.14
CA GLU A 62 6.69 -8.53 -13.25
C GLU A 62 7.53 -9.80 -13.31
N SER A 63 7.97 -10.30 -12.16
CA SER A 63 8.77 -11.53 -12.07
C SER A 63 7.97 -12.81 -12.30
N GLY A 64 6.63 -12.74 -12.35
CA GLY A 64 5.78 -13.93 -12.42
C GLY A 64 5.71 -14.74 -11.12
N ALA A 65 6.29 -14.25 -10.02
CA ALA A 65 6.29 -14.90 -8.72
C ALA A 65 4.88 -15.11 -8.15
N GLU A 66 4.74 -15.97 -7.15
CA GLU A 66 3.46 -16.15 -6.46
C GLU A 66 3.05 -14.85 -5.75
N LEU A 67 1.79 -14.45 -5.91
CA LEU A 67 1.26 -13.29 -5.21
C LEU A 67 0.86 -13.72 -3.79
N PRO A 68 1.19 -12.93 -2.76
CA PRO A 68 0.83 -13.27 -1.39
C PRO A 68 -0.68 -13.40 -1.23
N SER A 69 -1.12 -14.48 -0.59
CA SER A 69 -2.54 -14.79 -0.36
C SER A 69 -3.12 -14.25 0.95
N LYS A 70 -2.25 -13.71 1.82
CA LYS A 70 -2.64 -13.10 3.08
C LYS A 70 -1.92 -11.77 3.22
N ILE A 71 -2.60 -10.69 2.86
CA ILE A 71 -2.19 -9.32 3.13
C ILE A 71 -3.30 -8.67 3.95
N ALA A 72 -2.91 -7.94 4.99
CA ALA A 72 -3.80 -7.11 5.80
C ALA A 72 -3.08 -5.78 6.13
N VAL A 73 -3.13 -4.84 5.19
CA VAL A 73 -2.63 -3.47 5.27
C VAL A 73 -3.76 -2.51 5.65
N SER A 74 -4.99 -2.75 5.18
CA SER A 74 -6.12 -1.85 5.46
C SER A 74 -6.31 -1.53 6.95
N PRO A 75 -6.23 -2.49 7.90
CA PRO A 75 -6.37 -2.20 9.32
C PRO A 75 -5.26 -1.28 9.87
N TYR A 76 -4.04 -1.42 9.37
CA TYR A 76 -2.91 -0.57 9.77
C TYR A 76 -3.15 0.87 9.33
N LEU A 77 -3.55 1.09 8.08
CA LEU A 77 -3.83 2.43 7.56
C LEU A 77 -5.06 3.07 8.21
N GLU A 78 -6.09 2.28 8.49
CA GLU A 78 -7.28 2.77 9.19
C GLU A 78 -6.94 3.30 10.58
N GLU A 79 -6.09 2.60 11.33
CA GLU A 79 -5.59 3.09 12.62
C GLU A 79 -4.67 4.31 12.45
N ALA A 80 -3.78 4.28 11.46
CA ALA A 80 -2.81 5.36 11.25
C ALA A 80 -3.46 6.68 10.79
N PHE A 81 -4.55 6.60 10.03
CA PHE A 81 -5.34 7.73 9.55
C PHE A 81 -6.69 7.86 10.27
N LYS A 82 -6.83 7.34 11.50
CA LYS A 82 -8.11 7.34 12.23
C LYS A 82 -8.73 8.71 12.50
N GLU A 83 -7.91 9.76 12.45
CA GLU A 83 -8.34 11.15 12.62
C GLU A 83 -8.69 11.84 11.29
N ALA A 84 -8.47 11.17 10.15
CA ALA A 84 -8.82 11.68 8.84
C ALA A 84 -10.34 11.61 8.61
N GLU A 85 -10.81 12.41 7.64
CA GLU A 85 -12.21 12.41 7.24
C GLU A 85 -12.62 11.07 6.61
N GLU A 86 -13.90 10.72 6.72
CA GLU A 86 -14.43 9.46 6.18
C GLU A 86 -14.18 9.34 4.66
N ASP A 87 -14.39 10.41 3.90
CA ASP A 87 -14.17 10.43 2.46
C ASP A 87 -12.69 10.19 2.10
N PHE A 88 -11.75 10.69 2.91
CA PHE A 88 -10.31 10.43 2.75
C PHE A 88 -10.02 8.93 2.91
N LEU A 89 -10.54 8.32 3.98
CA LEU A 89 -10.35 6.89 4.26
C LEU A 89 -11.00 6.03 3.18
N VAL A 90 -12.18 6.41 2.69
CA VAL A 90 -12.87 5.68 1.61
C VAL A 90 -12.06 5.72 0.32
N GLU A 91 -11.58 6.89 -0.12
CA GLU A 91 -10.78 7.02 -1.35
C GLU A 91 -9.48 6.21 -1.27
N LEU A 92 -8.78 6.21 -0.13
CA LEU A 92 -7.53 5.47 0.06
C LEU A 92 -7.75 3.96 0.18
N LEU A 93 -8.68 3.53 1.03
CA LEU A 93 -8.83 2.13 1.43
C LEU A 93 -9.61 1.30 0.42
N THR A 94 -10.47 1.90 -0.42
CA THR A 94 -11.26 1.16 -1.42
C THR A 94 -10.39 0.32 -2.36
N PRO A 95 -9.41 0.89 -3.11
CA PRO A 95 -8.58 0.07 -4.00
C PRO A 95 -7.72 -0.95 -3.25
N LEU A 96 -7.33 -0.66 -2.00
CA LEU A 96 -6.55 -1.57 -1.17
C LEU A 96 -7.37 -2.78 -0.68
N ARG A 97 -8.60 -2.56 -0.22
CA ARG A 97 -9.50 -3.63 0.24
C ARG A 97 -9.90 -4.55 -0.92
N GLU A 98 -10.15 -4.00 -2.09
CA GLU A 98 -10.40 -4.78 -3.31
C GLU A 98 -9.18 -5.64 -3.69
N LEU A 99 -7.96 -5.08 -3.57
CA LEU A 99 -6.71 -5.82 -3.75
C LEU A 99 -6.58 -6.98 -2.75
N GLU A 100 -6.79 -6.72 -1.46
CA GLU A 100 -6.72 -7.72 -0.40
C GLU A 100 -7.74 -8.85 -0.61
N ALA A 101 -8.99 -8.50 -0.90
CA ALA A 101 -10.06 -9.46 -1.18
C ALA A 101 -9.75 -10.31 -2.42
N LEU A 102 -9.23 -9.70 -3.49
CA LEU A 102 -8.80 -10.41 -4.69
C LEU A 102 -7.70 -11.43 -4.36
N LEU A 103 -6.72 -11.03 -3.54
CA LEU A 103 -5.60 -11.87 -3.14
C LEU A 103 -5.96 -12.93 -2.10
N GLN A 104 -7.05 -12.77 -1.35
CA GLN A 104 -7.51 -13.79 -0.43
C GLN A 104 -8.27 -14.93 -1.14
N ASN A 105 -8.85 -14.64 -2.31
CA ASN A 105 -9.70 -15.56 -3.08
C ASN A 105 -8.98 -16.25 -4.26
N GLN A 106 -7.64 -16.35 -4.23
CA GLN A 106 -6.84 -17.11 -5.21
C GLN A 106 -6.87 -18.61 -4.97
#